data_AF-A0AAW0H902-F1
#
_entry.id   AF-A0AAW0H902-F1
#
_cell.length_a   1.000
_cell.length_b   1.000
_cell.length_c   1.000
_cell.angle_alpha   90.00
_cell.angle_beta   90.00
_cell.angle_gamma   90.00
#
_symmetry.space_group_name_H-M   'P 1'
#
loop_
_entity.id
_entity.type
_entity.pdbx_description
1 polymer ?
#
loop_
_entity_poly.entity_id
_entity_poly.type
_entity_poly.pdbx_seq_one_letter_code
_entity_poly.pdbx_strand_id
1 'polypeptide(L)'
;MEQFIYKRKSDGIYIINLGRTREKLLPAAQALAAIEIPAHVSIISSRDTGQRAVLKFAAATGATQIADRFTSRVFSNQIQAASRKSLEVQIQAASRKSLEVTKSSDD
;
A
#
# COMPACT_ATOMS: atom_id res chain seq x y z
N MET A 1 -11.60 -8.31 -9.66
CA MET A 1 -10.65 -7.85 -10.70
C MET A 1 -11.29 -7.74 -12.08
N GLU A 2 -12.30 -8.56 -12.41
CA GLU A 2 -12.95 -8.55 -13.72
C GLU A 2 -13.53 -7.19 -14.13
N GLN A 3 -14.06 -6.42 -13.17
CA GLN A 3 -14.61 -5.07 -13.40
C GLN A 3 -13.58 -4.03 -13.88
N PHE A 4 -12.27 -4.29 -13.70
CA PHE A 4 -11.20 -3.41 -14.18
C PHE A 4 -10.69 -3.79 -15.56
N ILE A 5 -11.17 -4.89 -16.14
CA ILE A 5 -10.78 -5.36 -17.46
C ILE A 5 -11.66 -4.66 -18.50
N TYR A 6 -11.05 -3.93 -19.43
CA TYR A 6 -11.75 -3.33 -20.56
C TYR A 6 -11.94 -4.32 -21.70
N LYS A 7 -10.84 -4.96 -22.12
CA LYS A 7 -10.82 -5.89 -23.24
C LYS A 7 -9.71 -6.91 -23.06
N ARG A 8 -9.91 -8.11 -23.58
CA ARG A 8 -8.86 -9.14 -23.72
C ARG A 8 -8.37 -9.15 -25.17
N LYS A 9 -7.05 -9.11 -25.38
CA LYS A 9 -6.44 -9.34 -26.69
C LYS A 9 -6.50 -10.82 -27.07
N SER A 10 -6.41 -11.12 -28.36
CA SER A 10 -6.24 -12.50 -28.88
C SER A 10 -5.07 -13.22 -28.23
N ASP A 11 -4.01 -12.48 -27.90
CA ASP A 11 -2.76 -12.99 -27.32
C ASP A 11 -2.89 -13.33 -25.82
N GLY A 12 -4.10 -13.23 -25.26
CA GLY A 12 -4.37 -13.52 -23.85
C GLY A 12 -4.04 -12.39 -22.88
N ILE A 13 -3.51 -11.25 -23.36
CA ILE A 13 -3.19 -10.07 -22.55
C ILE A 13 -4.47 -9.29 -22.22
N TYR A 14 -4.63 -8.93 -20.95
CA TYR A 14 -5.75 -8.11 -20.47
C TYR A 14 -5.41 -6.61 -20.52
N ILE A 15 -6.31 -5.82 -21.11
CA ILE A 15 -6.23 -4.34 -21.13
C ILE A 15 -7.05 -3.81 -19.96
N ILE A 16 -6.42 -3.01 -19.10
CA ILE A 16 -7.04 -2.41 -17.91
C ILE A 16 -7.80 -1.13 -18.31
N ASN A 17 -8.99 -0.94 -17.74
CA ASN A 17 -9.77 0.28 -17.92
C ASN A 17 -9.22 1.43 -17.06
N LEU A 18 -8.61 2.43 -17.71
CA LEU A 18 -8.03 3.59 -17.03
C LEU A 18 -9.07 4.49 -16.35
N GLY A 19 -10.29 4.58 -16.88
CA GLY A 19 -11.37 5.36 -16.27
C GLY A 19 -11.74 4.82 -14.89
N ARG A 20 -11.94 3.49 -14.80
CA ARG A 20 -12.23 2.80 -13.54
C ARG A 20 -11.07 2.88 -12.54
N THR A 21 -9.82 2.87 -13.01
CA THR A 21 -8.67 3.06 -12.14
C THR A 21 -8.65 4.47 -11.53
N ARG A 22 -8.91 5.51 -12.33
CA ARG A 22 -8.95 6.90 -11.85
C ARG A 22 -10.09 7.12 -10.84
N GLU A 23 -11.26 6.51 -11.06
CA GLU A 23 -12.40 6.55 -10.14
C GLU A 23 -12.07 6.00 -8.74
N LYS A 24 -11.09 5.09 -8.62
CA LYS A 24 -10.61 4.59 -7.32
C LYS A 24 -9.41 5.37 -6.78
N LEU A 25 -8.56 5.91 -7.66
CA LEU A 25 -7.36 6.63 -7.26
C LEU A 25 -7.68 7.98 -6.60
N LEU A 26 -8.63 8.74 -7.15
CA LEU A 26 -8.99 10.05 -6.62
C LEU A 26 -9.59 10.01 -5.19
N PRO A 27 -10.60 9.16 -4.88
CA PRO A 27 -11.13 9.08 -3.52
C PRO A 27 -10.10 8.52 -2.53
N ALA A 28 -9.19 7.64 -2.96
CA ALA A 28 -8.10 7.17 -2.10
C ALA A 28 -7.14 8.31 -1.73
N ALA A 29 -6.78 9.17 -2.70
CA ALA A 29 -5.95 10.35 -2.43
C ALA A 29 -6.65 11.34 -1.49
N GLN A 30 -7.95 11.55 -1.65
CA GLN A 30 -8.74 12.40 -0.76
C GLN A 30 -8.83 11.83 0.66
N ALA A 31 -9.01 10.53 0.81
CA ALA A 31 -9.01 9.87 2.12
C ALA A 31 -7.67 10.02 2.85
N LEU A 32 -6.55 9.97 2.11
CA LEU A 32 -5.22 10.20 2.68
C LEU A 32 -5.00 11.67 3.08
N ALA A 33 -5.52 12.61 2.30
CA ALA A 33 -5.43 14.04 2.61
C ALA A 33 -6.28 14.45 3.81
N ALA A 34 -7.31 13.67 4.16
CA ALA A 34 -8.16 13.92 5.33
C ALA A 34 -7.49 13.56 6.67
N ILE A 35 -6.33 12.90 6.66
CA ILE A 35 -5.61 12.50 7.87
C ILE A 35 -4.82 13.70 8.41
N GLU A 36 -5.14 14.12 9.63
CA GLU A 36 -4.53 15.30 10.27
C GLU A 36 -3.04 15.12 10.60
N ILE A 37 -2.65 13.90 10.99
CA ILE A 37 -1.28 13.57 11.39
C ILE A 37 -0.65 12.65 10.33
N PRO A 38 0.16 13.18 9.39
CA PRO A 38 0.72 12.39 8.29
C PRO A 38 1.63 11.25 8.77
N ALA A 39 2.26 11.39 9.94
CA ALA A 39 3.13 10.37 10.53
C ALA A 39 2.39 9.07 10.88
N HIS A 40 1.06 9.09 11.06
CA HIS A 40 0.25 7.91 11.34
C HIS A 40 -0.01 7.04 10.10
N VAL A 41 0.30 7.56 8.90
CA VAL A 41 0.22 6.82 7.64
C VAL A 41 1.53 6.11 7.40
N SER A 42 1.44 4.79 7.16
CA SER A 42 2.60 3.98 6.79
C SER A 42 2.52 3.53 5.33
N ILE A 43 3.58 3.77 4.56
CA ILE A 43 3.70 3.32 3.17
C ILE A 43 4.75 2.20 3.10
N ILE A 44 4.37 1.09 2.48
CA ILE A 44 5.14 -0.14 2.52
C ILE A 44 5.37 -0.69 1.12
N SER A 45 6.63 -0.98 0.80
CA SER A 45 6.99 -1.78 -0.38
C SER A 45 8.15 -2.70 -0.05
N SER A 46 7.95 -4.00 -0.28
CA SER A 46 9.01 -5.02 -0.24
C SER A 46 9.69 -5.24 -1.59
N ARG A 47 9.20 -4.59 -2.65
CA ARG A 47 9.76 -4.67 -4.00
C ARG A 47 10.74 -3.54 -4.25
N ASP A 48 11.89 -3.89 -4.79
CA ASP A 48 12.95 -3.00 -5.30
C ASP A 48 12.40 -1.87 -6.18
N THR A 49 11.53 -2.19 -7.14
CA THR A 49 10.91 -1.20 -8.04
C THR A 49 10.06 -0.16 -7.31
N GLY A 50 9.50 -0.54 -6.15
CA GLY A 50 8.67 0.33 -5.32
C GLY A 50 9.44 1.08 -4.23
N GLN A 51 10.65 0.65 -3.84
CA GLN A 51 11.40 1.26 -2.73
C GLN A 51 11.62 2.75 -2.95
N ARG A 52 12.13 3.12 -4.13
CA ARG A 52 12.38 4.53 -4.47
C ARG A 52 11.10 5.37 -4.51
N ALA A 53 9.98 4.77 -4.94
CA ALA A 53 8.69 5.46 -4.97
C ALA A 53 8.19 5.74 -3.55
N VAL A 54 8.30 4.76 -2.64
CA VAL A 54 7.95 4.92 -1.22
C VAL A 54 8.82 6.01 -0.58
N LEU A 55 10.12 6.01 -0.85
CA LEU A 55 11.04 7.02 -0.31
C LEU A 55 10.65 8.45 -0.70
N LYS A 56 10.36 8.65 -1.99
CA LYS A 56 9.95 9.96 -2.51
C LYS A 56 8.56 10.38 -2.01
N PHE A 57 7.63 9.44 -1.91
CA PHE A 57 6.29 9.72 -1.43
C PHE A 57 6.31 10.15 0.05
N ALA A 58 7.04 9.42 0.89
CA ALA A 58 7.19 9.77 2.30
C ALA A 58 7.87 11.13 2.49
N ALA A 59 8.88 11.46 1.68
CA ALA A 59 9.49 12.79 1.71
C ALA A 59 8.52 13.91 1.31
N ALA A 60 7.56 13.66 0.43
CA ALA A 60 6.57 14.65 -0.02
C ALA A 60 5.40 14.82 0.97
N THR A 61 4.98 13.75 1.65
CA THR A 61 3.80 13.75 2.53
C THR A 61 4.15 13.81 4.02
N GLY A 62 5.39 13.52 4.41
CA GLY A 62 5.80 13.38 5.81
C GLY A 62 5.34 12.06 6.45
N ALA A 63 4.92 11.09 5.63
CA ALA A 63 4.43 9.80 6.07
C ALA A 63 5.58 8.84 6.45
N THR A 64 5.27 7.84 7.27
CA THR A 64 6.27 6.84 7.70
C THR A 64 6.52 5.82 6.59
N GLN A 65 7.79 5.64 6.20
CA GLN A 65 8.18 4.70 5.15
C GLN A 65 8.74 3.38 5.68
N ILE A 66 8.37 2.29 5.02
CA ILE A 66 8.99 0.98 5.15
C ILE A 66 9.35 0.48 3.74
N ALA A 67 10.58 0.77 3.34
CA ALA A 67 11.10 0.44 2.00
C ALA A 67 11.93 -0.86 1.98
N ASP A 68 11.98 -1.61 3.08
CA ASP A 68 12.77 -2.83 3.20
C ASP A 68 11.89 -4.03 3.60
N ARG A 69 12.50 -5.20 3.83
CA ARG A 69 11.83 -6.39 4.33
C ARG A 69 10.99 -6.03 5.55
N PHE A 70 9.69 -6.30 5.41
CA PHE A 70 8.75 -6.11 6.49
C PHE A 70 9.02 -7.16 7.59
N THR A 71 9.31 -6.71 8.80
CA THR A 71 9.40 -7.59 9.97
C THR A 71 7.98 -7.94 10.42
N SER A 72 7.70 -9.23 10.57
CA SER A 72 6.39 -9.66 11.04
C SER A 72 6.10 -9.12 12.44
N ARG A 73 4.82 -8.81 12.71
CA ARG A 73 4.31 -8.32 14.00
C ARG A 73 4.73 -6.89 14.39
N VAL A 74 5.31 -6.10 13.48
CA VAL A 74 5.66 -4.69 13.73
C VAL A 74 4.46 -3.83 14.16
N PHE A 75 3.25 -4.16 13.70
CA PHE A 75 2.04 -3.41 14.07
C PHE A 75 1.27 -4.02 15.24
N SER A 76 1.46 -5.30 15.56
CA SER A 76 0.66 -6.02 16.57
C SER A 76 1.42 -6.26 17.89
N ASN A 77 2.75 -6.38 17.84
CA ASN A 77 3.55 -6.65 19.03
C ASN A 77 4.16 -5.35 19.59
N GLN A 78 3.66 -4.90 20.72
CA GLN A 78 4.17 -3.71 21.43
C GLN A 78 5.53 -3.94 22.10
N ILE A 79 5.93 -5.20 22.31
CA ILE A 79 7.20 -5.56 22.97
C ILE A 79 8.39 -5.41 22.01
N GLN A 80 8.17 -5.46 20.69
CA GLN A 80 9.25 -5.33 19.72
C GLN A 80 9.82 -3.90 19.70
N ALA A 81 11.15 -3.79 19.73
CA ALA A 81 11.84 -2.49 19.62
C ALA A 81 11.54 -1.75 18.28
N ALA A 82 11.16 -2.50 17.24
CA ALA A 82 10.76 -1.95 15.94
C ALA A 82 9.23 -1.75 15.82
N SER A 83 8.48 -1.85 16.92
CA SER A 83 7.04 -1.70 16.94
C SER A 83 6.63 -0.30 16.49
N ARG A 84 5.70 -0.23 15.53
CA ARG A 84 5.18 1.03 14.99
C ARG A 84 3.70 1.08 15.24
N LYS A 85 3.23 2.16 15.87
CA LYS A 85 1.81 2.43 16.05
C LYS A 85 1.30 3.16 14.79
N SER A 86 1.00 2.42 13.73
CA SER A 86 0.24 3.00 12.61
C SER A 86 -1.23 3.01 13.04
N LEU A 87 -1.76 4.18 13.33
CA LEU A 87 -3.09 4.28 13.92
C LEU A 87 -4.22 4.22 12.89
N GLU A 88 -3.97 4.48 11.60
CA GLU A 88 -5.08 4.77 10.68
C GLU A 88 -5.02 4.10 9.31
N VAL A 89 -3.90 4.15 8.55
CA VAL A 89 -3.89 3.61 7.17
C VAL A 89 -2.54 3.02 6.77
N GLN A 90 -2.58 1.82 6.16
CA GLN A 90 -1.44 1.17 5.52
C GLN A 90 -1.62 1.18 4.00
N ILE A 91 -0.64 1.71 3.26
CA ILE A 91 -0.64 1.71 1.79
C ILE A 91 0.40 0.71 1.30
N GLN A 92 -0.04 -0.29 0.54
CA GLN A 92 0.84 -1.34 0.02
C GLN A 92 0.77 -1.43 -1.50
N ALA A 93 1.94 -1.49 -2.14
CA ALA A 93 2.03 -1.86 -3.55
C ALA A 93 1.71 -3.37 -3.70
N ALA A 94 0.49 -3.67 -4.14
CA ALA A 94 -0.03 -5.04 -4.18
C ALA A 94 0.74 -5.94 -5.18
N SER A 95 1.38 -6.98 -4.64
CA SER A 95 1.76 -8.21 -5.34
C SER A 95 1.73 -9.36 -4.33
N ARG A 96 1.56 -10.62 -4.76
CA ARG A 96 1.35 -11.80 -3.89
C ARG A 96 2.31 -11.93 -2.69
N LYS A 97 3.52 -11.37 -2.79
CA LYS A 97 4.54 -11.37 -1.72
C LYS A 97 4.18 -10.46 -0.52
N SER A 98 3.23 -9.56 -0.71
CA SER A 98 2.72 -8.59 0.26
C SER A 98 1.54 -9.12 1.08
N LEU A 99 0.87 -10.19 0.61
CA LEU A 99 -0.34 -10.78 1.21
C LEU A 99 -0.10 -11.48 2.57
N GLU A 100 1.14 -11.80 2.93
CA GLU A 100 1.46 -12.28 4.29
C GLU A 100 1.17 -11.21 5.36
N VAL A 101 1.17 -9.93 4.97
CA VAL A 101 0.96 -8.79 5.88
C VAL A 101 -0.52 -8.61 6.25
N THR A 102 -1.45 -9.00 5.38
CA THR A 102 -2.90 -8.79 5.58
C THR A 102 -3.63 -9.98 6.20
N LYS A 103 -2.97 -11.14 6.35
CA LYS A 103 -3.58 -12.39 6.85
C LYS A 103 -3.49 -12.59 8.37
N SER A 104 -2.99 -11.62 9.13
CA SER A 104 -2.75 -11.81 10.57
C SER A 104 -3.94 -11.44 11.47
N SER A 105 -5.18 -11.58 11.00
CA SER A 105 -6.37 -11.22 11.78
C SER A 105 -7.61 -12.04 11.42
N ASP A 106 -7.45 -13.32 11.10
CA ASP A 106 -8.53 -14.31 11.02
C ASP A 106 -8.11 -15.57 11.78
N ASP A 107 -8.14 -15.50 13.12
CA ASP A 107 -8.24 -16.62 14.07
C ASP A 107 -9.05 -16.13 15.29
#